data_AF-A0AAE4D064-F1
#
_entry.id   AF-A0AAE4D064-F1
#
_cell.length_a   1.000
_cell.length_b   1.000
_cell.length_c   1.000
_cell.angle_alpha   90.00
_cell.angle_beta   90.00
_cell.angle_gamma   90.00
#
_symmetry.space_group_name_H-M   'P 1'
#
loop_
_entity.id
_entity.type
_entity.pdbx_description
1 polymer ?
#
loop_
_entity_poly.entity_id
_entity_poly.type
_entity_poly.pdbx_seq_one_letter_code
_entity_poly.pdbx_strand_id
1 'polypeptide(L)' 'MSTGEFVWATQLSLGTDLTPRSMAAALVRSELYLFPEVVDVLPTDRADAVVIVHDGPARPAAWRAELEEAGII' A
#
# COMPACT_ATOMS: atom_id res chain seq x y z
N MET A 1 2.59 9.87 -25.92
CA MET A 1 2.34 8.45 -26.19
C MET A 1 1.75 7.88 -24.90
N SER A 2 0.46 7.55 -24.88
CA SER A 2 -0.12 6.80 -23.77
C SER A 2 0.28 5.34 -23.98
N THR A 3 1.37 4.94 -23.32
CA THR A 3 1.63 3.52 -23.03
C THR A 3 0.44 3.05 -22.22
N GLY A 4 -0.22 1.96 -22.63
CA GLY A 4 -1.40 1.45 -21.92
C GLY A 4 -1.13 1.41 -20.41
N GLU A 5 -2.03 2.01 -19.63
CA GLU A 5 -1.96 2.07 -18.16
C GLU A 5 -2.04 0.64 -17.61
N PHE A 6 -0.89 -0.03 -17.51
CA PHE A 6 -0.80 -1.28 -16.78
C PHE A 6 -0.72 -0.92 -15.30
N VAL A 7 -1.75 -1.29 -14.55
CA VAL A 7 -1.73 -1.25 -13.09
C VAL A 7 -1.37 -2.62 -12.56
N TRP A 8 -0.44 -2.64 -11.60
CA TRP A 8 -0.01 -3.83 -10.90
C TRP A 8 -0.55 -3.84 -9.47
N ALA A 9 -0.63 -5.03 -8.88
CA ALA A 9 -1.03 -5.22 -7.50
C ALA A 9 0.08 -5.95 -6.75
N THR A 10 0.49 -5.41 -5.60
CA THR A 10 1.50 -6.03 -4.73
C THR A 10 0.96 -6.10 -3.32
N GLN A 11 0.91 -7.32 -2.77
CA GLN A 11 0.57 -7.50 -1.37
C GLN A 11 1.75 -7.08 -0.48
N LEU A 12 1.47 -6.20 0.48
CA LEU A 12 2.42 -5.77 1.49
C LEU A 12 1.98 -6.30 2.86
N SER A 13 2.86 -7.07 3.51
CA SER A 13 2.68 -7.46 4.90
C SER A 13 3.02 -6.28 5.81
N LEU A 14 2.11 -5.97 6.73
CA LEU A 14 2.23 -4.92 7.73
C LEU A 14 2.98 -5.41 8.98
N GLY A 15 2.93 -6.71 9.26
CA GLY A 15 3.60 -7.31 10.42
C GLY A 15 2.92 -7.04 11.77
N THR A 16 1.81 -6.30 11.76
CA THR A 16 0.93 -6.06 12.90
C THR A 16 -0.53 -6.18 12.47
N ASP A 17 -1.40 -6.62 13.39
CA ASP A 17 -2.84 -6.70 13.13
C ASP A 17 -3.45 -5.30 13.19
N LEU A 18 -3.90 -4.80 12.03
CA LEU A 18 -4.61 -3.54 11.92
C LEU A 18 -6.09 -3.82 11.62
N THR A 19 -6.87 -4.04 12.68
CA THR A 19 -8.32 -4.14 12.61
C THR A 19 -8.98 -2.84 13.09
N PRO A 20 -10.03 -2.34 12.40
CA PRO A 20 -10.69 -2.92 11.22
C PRO A 20 -9.84 -2.82 9.94
N ARG A 21 -9.87 -3.86 9.10
CA ARG A 21 -9.06 -3.97 7.86
C ARG A 21 -9.28 -2.82 6.87
N SER A 22 -10.50 -2.30 6.78
CA SER A 22 -10.83 -1.12 5.97
C SER A 22 -10.14 0.15 6.49
N MET A 23 -9.98 0.27 7.81
CA MET A 23 -9.23 1.37 8.43
C MET A 23 -7.73 1.21 8.15
N ALA A 24 -7.19 0.00 8.22
CA ALA A 24 -5.79 -0.27 7.88
C ALA A 24 -5.45 0.16 6.45
N ALA A 25 -6.29 -0.23 5.48
CA ALA A 25 -6.11 0.18 4.10
C ALA A 25 -6.19 1.71 3.95
N ALA A 26 -7.11 2.38 4.67
CA ALA A 26 -7.23 3.83 4.63
C ALA A 26 -6.02 4.56 5.22
N LEU A 27 -5.45 4.06 6.33
CA LEU A 27 -4.24 4.60 6.95
C LEU A 27 -3.01 4.38 6.05
N VAL A 28 -2.83 3.17 5.53
CA VAL A 28 -1.72 2.90 4.59
C VAL A 28 -1.87 3.77 3.35
N ARG A 29 -3.09 3.99 2.86
CA ARG A 29 -3.35 4.86 1.72
C ARG A 29 -2.98 6.32 1.99
N SER A 30 -3.28 6.87 3.18
CA SER A 30 -2.95 8.27 3.49
C SER A 30 -1.44 8.51 3.41
N GLU A 31 -0.66 7.58 3.92
CA GLU A 31 0.80 7.70 3.91
C GLU A 31 1.37 7.42 2.52
N LEU A 32 0.91 6.36 1.82
CA LEU A 32 1.51 6.00 0.54
C LEU A 32 1.12 6.88 -0.64
N TYR A 33 0.19 7.82 -0.48
CA TYR A 33 -0.17 8.77 -1.56
C TYR A 33 0.91 9.82 -1.86
N LEU A 34 1.98 9.87 -1.07
CA LEU A 34 3.19 10.61 -1.45
C LEU A 34 4.02 9.94 -2.56
N PHE A 35 3.76 8.65 -2.83
CA PHE A 35 4.36 7.93 -3.95
C PHE A 35 3.48 8.12 -5.19
N PRO A 36 3.92 8.87 -6.22
CA PRO A 36 3.08 9.15 -7.39
C PRO A 36 2.73 7.89 -8.20
N GLU A 37 3.49 6.81 -8.03
CA GLU A 37 3.17 5.50 -8.62
C GLU A 37 2.02 4.78 -7.91
N VAL A 38 1.65 5.14 -6.67
CA VAL A 38 0.59 4.46 -5.93
C VAL A 38 -0.77 4.98 -6.38
N VAL A 39 -1.59 4.07 -6.88
CA VAL A 39 -2.93 4.38 -7.42
C VAL A 39 -4.01 4.18 -6.36
N ASP A 40 -3.94 3.09 -5.59
CA ASP A 40 -4.88 2.81 -4.51
C ASP A 40 -4.31 1.79 -3.52
N VAL A 41 -4.96 1.64 -2.36
CA VAL A 41 -4.66 0.60 -1.37
C VAL A 41 -5.94 -0.09 -0.95
N LEU A 42 -5.96 -1.42 -1.09
CA LEU A 42 -7.12 -2.25 -0.84
C LEU A 42 -6.88 -3.15 0.39
N PRO A 43 -7.91 -3.37 1.23
CA PRO A 43 -7.83 -4.36 2.30
C PRO A 43 -7.74 -5.77 1.73
N THR A 44 -7.11 -6.69 2.47
CA THR A 44 -7.11 -8.12 2.14
C THR A 44 -8.00 -8.92 3.10
N ASP A 45 -8.07 -10.22 2.90
CA ASP A 45 -8.66 -11.15 3.87
C ASP A 45 -7.81 -11.27 5.16
N ARG A 46 -6.52 -10.97 5.08
CA ARG A 46 -5.58 -10.95 6.20
C ARG A 46 -5.63 -9.63 6.99
N ALA A 47 -5.55 -9.74 8.31
CA ALA A 47 -5.53 -8.57 9.20
C ALA A 47 -4.18 -7.85 9.26
N ASP A 48 -3.12 -8.51 8.78
CA ASP A 48 -1.74 -8.04 8.79
C ASP A 48 -1.21 -7.70 7.39
N ALA A 49 -2.08 -7.50 6.41
CA ALA A 49 -1.67 -7.22 5.03
C ALA A 49 -2.67 -6.36 4.25
N VAL A 50 -2.12 -5.59 3.32
CA VAL A 50 -2.88 -4.79 2.33
C VAL A 50 -2.39 -5.12 0.92
N VAL A 51 -3.19 -4.78 -0.09
CA VAL A 51 -2.77 -4.77 -1.49
C VAL A 51 -2.56 -3.33 -1.93
N ILE A 52 -1.37 -3.04 -2.45
CA ILE A 52 -1.03 -1.75 -3.06
C ILE A 52 -1.19 -1.89 -4.56
N VAL A 53 -2.03 -1.03 -5.15
CA VAL A 53 -2.20 -0.88 -6.59
C VAL A 53 -1.27 0.23 -7.05
N HIS A 54 -0.45 -0.03 -8.07
CA HIS A 54 0.56 0.92 -8.53
C HIS A 54 0.79 0.89 -10.04
N ASP A 55 1.24 2.02 -10.59
CA ASP A 55 1.71 2.19 -11.97
C ASP A 55 3.23 2.37 -11.97
N GLY A 56 3.94 1.24 -12.11
CA GLY A 56 5.37 1.18 -12.29
C GLY A 56 6.01 0.01 -11.56
N PRO A 57 7.33 0.06 -11.32
CA PRO A 57 8.02 -0.92 -10.50
C PRO A 57 7.55 -0.86 -9.04
N ALA A 58 7.22 -2.01 -8.46
CA ALA A 58 6.88 -2.10 -7.04
C ALA A 58 8.08 -1.70 -6.17
N ARG A 59 7.81 -0.93 -5.10
CA ARG A 59 8.83 -0.44 -4.15
C ARG A 59 8.51 -0.81 -2.70
N PRO A 60 8.33 -2.11 -2.38
CA PRO A 60 7.86 -2.55 -1.06
C PRO A 60 8.75 -2.08 0.10
N ALA A 61 10.07 -2.01 -0.09
CA ALA A 61 10.97 -1.51 0.95
C ALA A 61 10.77 -0.01 1.25
N ALA A 62 10.49 0.81 0.23
CA ALA A 62 10.26 2.24 0.42
C ALA A 62 8.90 2.50 1.06
N TRP A 63 7.86 1.80 0.60
CA TRP A 63 6.52 1.88 1.21
C TRP A 63 6.56 1.46 2.68
N ARG A 64 7.29 0.40 3.01
CA ARG A 64 7.42 -0.06 4.39
C ARG A 64 8.15 0.94 5.26
N ALA A 65 9.26 1.51 4.78
CA ALA A 65 9.99 2.55 5.50
C ALA A 65 9.11 3.77 5.82
N GLU A 66 8.28 4.20 4.87
CA GLU A 66 7.32 5.29 5.09
C GLU A 66 6.30 4.95 6.19
N LEU A 67 5.75 3.74 6.17
CA LEU A 67 4.78 3.31 7.18
C LEU A 67 5.38 3.18 8.58
N GLU A 68 6.66 2.77 8.66
CA GLU A 68 7.43 2.76 9.91
C GLU A 68 7.69 4.19 10.41
N GLU A 69 8.05 5.12 9.53
CA GLU A 69 8.26 6.54 9.87
C GLU A 69 6.97 7.23 10.35
N ALA A 70 5.84 6.90 9.74
CA ALA A 70 4.51 7.38 10.14
C ALA A 70 3.96 6.70 11.41
N GLY A 71 4.64 5.68 11.93
CA GLY A 71 4.21 4.95 13.14
C GLY A 71 2.97 4.09 12.95
N ILE A 72 2.68 3.67 11.71
CA ILE A 72 1.55 2.78 11.39
C ILE A 72 1.91 1.31 11.70
N ILE A 73 3.16 0.93 11.47
CA ILE A 73 3.69 -0.44 11.70
C ILE A 73 5.02 -0.44 12.45
#